data_AF-A3MT00-F1
#
_entry.id   AF-A3MT00-F1
#
_cell.length_a   1.000
_cell.length_b   1.000
_cell.length_c   1.000
_cell.angle_alpha   90.00
_cell.angle_beta   90.00
_cell.angle_gamma   90.00
#
_symmetry.space_group_name_H-M   'P 1'
#
loop_
_entity.id
_entity.type
_entity.pdbx_description
1 polymer ?
#
loop_
_entity_poly.entity_id
_entity_poly.type
_entity_poly.pdbx_seq_one_letter_code
_entity_poly.pdbx_strand_id
1 'polypeptide(L)'
;MLDEATLAMLKELERACVNSEFYKANRDLCIAARIALLNIKGRAVKLRPSLLGLEELSDRKAASYVIEEIKREVGPVADSESIKEAAAAVVYRKLRERI
;
A
#
# COMPACT_ATOMS: atom_id res chain seq x y z
N MET A 1 3.17 6.67 13.27
CA MET A 1 1.83 6.17 13.63
C MET A 1 0.80 6.93 12.83
N LEU A 2 -0.02 6.22 12.04
CA LEU A 2 -1.11 6.82 11.27
C LEU A 2 -2.15 7.43 12.22
N ASP A 3 -2.63 8.63 11.91
CA ASP A 3 -3.73 9.25 12.64
C ASP A 3 -5.06 8.51 12.36
N GLU A 4 -6.06 8.77 13.20
CA GLU A 4 -7.35 8.09 13.15
C GLU A 4 -8.10 8.35 11.82
N ALA A 5 -7.98 9.56 11.26
CA ALA A 5 -8.65 9.90 10.01
C ALA A 5 -8.00 9.19 8.82
N THR A 6 -6.65 9.15 8.77
CA THR A 6 -5.90 8.37 7.78
C THR A 6 -6.26 6.88 7.87
N LEU A 7 -6.32 6.32 9.08
CA LEU A 7 -6.68 4.92 9.29
C LEU A 7 -8.12 4.62 8.83
N ALA A 8 -9.07 5.50 9.12
CA ALA A 8 -10.46 5.37 8.69
C ALA A 8 -10.58 5.41 7.16
N MET A 9 -9.90 6.36 6.52
CA MET A 9 -9.87 6.48 5.06
C MET A 9 -9.29 5.23 4.40
N LEU A 10 -8.16 4.71 4.89
CA LEU A 10 -7.54 3.50 4.36
C LEU A 10 -8.45 2.28 4.48
N LYS A 11 -9.20 2.15 5.59
CA LYS A 11 -10.18 1.07 5.78
C LYS A 11 -11.37 1.16 4.83
N GLU A 12 -11.91 2.37 4.63
CA GLU A 12 -12.96 2.59 3.62
C GLU A 12 -12.47 2.26 2.22
N LEU A 13 -11.22 2.64 1.92
CA LEU A 13 -10.63 2.31 0.64
C LEU A 13 -10.43 0.80 0.47
N GLU A 14 -9.94 0.10 1.49
CA GLU A 14 -9.80 -1.36 1.47
C GLU A 14 -11.15 -2.05 1.23
N ARG A 15 -12.24 -1.55 1.83
CA ARG A 15 -13.60 -2.04 1.58
C ARG A 15 -14.02 -1.86 0.12
N ALA A 16 -13.72 -0.71 -0.49
CA ALA A 16 -13.99 -0.46 -1.90
C ALA A 16 -13.20 -1.40 -2.83
N CYS A 17 -11.98 -1.78 -2.43
CA CYS A 17 -11.13 -2.71 -3.17
C CYS A 17 -11.66 -4.16 -3.24
N VAL A 18 -12.71 -4.51 -2.48
CA VAL A 18 -13.43 -5.79 -2.64
C VAL A 18 -14.21 -5.83 -3.96
N ASN A 19 -14.64 -4.67 -4.47
CA ASN A 19 -15.27 -4.59 -5.79
C ASN A 19 -14.21 -4.81 -6.89
N SER A 20 -14.42 -5.82 -7.73
CA SER A 20 -13.45 -6.24 -8.74
C SER A 20 -13.21 -5.20 -9.84
N GLU A 21 -14.22 -4.40 -10.20
CA GLU A 21 -14.11 -3.33 -11.17
C GLU A 21 -13.29 -2.17 -10.60
N PHE A 22 -13.62 -1.76 -9.36
CA PHE A 22 -12.85 -0.75 -8.64
C PHE A 22 -11.39 -1.15 -8.46
N TYR A 23 -11.14 -2.40 -8.03
CA TYR A 23 -9.78 -2.92 -7.87
C TYR A 23 -9.00 -2.91 -9.18
N LYS A 24 -9.59 -3.37 -10.29
CA LYS A 24 -8.92 -3.37 -11.59
C LYS A 24 -8.54 -1.97 -12.05
N ALA A 25 -9.39 -0.97 -11.80
CA ALA A 25 -9.16 0.43 -12.15
C ALA A 25 -8.20 1.16 -11.18
N ASN A 26 -8.06 0.68 -9.94
CA ASN A 26 -7.31 1.34 -8.86
C ASN A 26 -6.32 0.38 -8.18
N ARG A 27 -5.70 -0.51 -8.96
CA ARG A 27 -4.93 -1.65 -8.45
C ARG A 27 -3.76 -1.25 -7.57
N ASP A 28 -3.01 -0.25 -8.03
CA ASP A 28 -1.89 0.38 -7.31
C ASP A 28 -2.35 0.97 -5.97
N LEU A 29 -3.47 1.68 -5.99
CA LEU A 29 -4.08 2.34 -4.84
C LEU A 29 -4.52 1.31 -3.78
N CYS A 30 -5.19 0.24 -4.22
CA CYS A 30 -5.61 -0.87 -3.38
C CYS A 30 -4.41 -1.61 -2.75
N ILE A 31 -3.34 -1.82 -3.52
CA ILE A 31 -2.12 -2.46 -3.01
C ILE A 31 -1.43 -1.57 -1.98
N ALA A 32 -1.31 -0.26 -2.23
CA ALA A 32 -0.72 0.69 -1.28
C ALA A 32 -1.53 0.74 0.03
N ALA A 33 -2.86 0.79 -0.05
CA ALA A 33 -3.73 0.76 1.12
C ALA A 33 -3.56 -0.54 1.92
N ARG A 34 -3.50 -1.69 1.22
CA ARG A 34 -3.24 -2.98 1.86
C ARG A 34 -1.90 -3.00 2.58
N ILE A 35 -0.83 -2.46 1.98
CA ILE A 35 0.48 -2.35 2.63
C ILE A 35 0.40 -1.47 3.89
N ALA A 36 -0.28 -0.33 3.82
CA ALA A 36 -0.45 0.58 4.97
C ALA A 36 -1.21 -0.08 6.14
N LEU A 37 -2.14 -0.99 5.83
CA LEU A 37 -2.93 -1.73 6.81
C LEU A 37 -2.32 -3.08 7.24
N LEU A 38 -1.22 -3.52 6.62
CA LEU A 38 -0.58 -4.79 6.99
C LEU A 38 -0.15 -4.77 8.46
N ASN A 39 -0.43 -5.87 9.15
CA ASN A 39 0.06 -6.11 10.51
C ASN A 39 1.54 -6.55 10.47
N ILE A 40 2.41 -5.65 10.04
CA ILE A 40 3.87 -5.84 10.06
C ILE A 40 4.38 -5.45 11.45
N LYS A 41 5.12 -6.35 12.10
CA LYS A 41 5.86 -6.06 13.34
C LYS A 41 7.36 -6.17 13.07
N GLY A 42 8.12 -5.13 13.40
CA GLY A 42 9.58 -5.18 13.34
C GLY A 42 10.24 -3.85 12.99
N ARG A 43 11.53 -3.74 13.29
CA ARG A 43 12.36 -2.55 13.05
C ARG A 43 13.20 -2.62 11.75
N ALA A 44 13.23 -3.77 11.09
CA ALA A 44 14.04 -4.03 9.90
C ALA A 44 13.27 -4.90 8.90
N VAL A 45 12.21 -4.34 8.33
CA VAL A 45 11.30 -5.04 7.43
C VAL A 45 11.75 -4.78 5.99
N LYS A 46 11.87 -5.86 5.22
CA LYS A 46 12.12 -5.80 3.78
C LYS A 46 10.82 -6.11 3.02
N LEU A 47 10.22 -5.08 2.42
CA LEU A 47 9.03 -5.23 1.59
C LEU A 47 9.32 -6.07 0.34
N ARG A 48 8.47 -7.07 0.11
CA ARG A 48 8.50 -7.92 -1.08
C ARG A 48 7.07 -8.15 -1.57
N PRO A 49 6.83 -8.24 -2.89
CA PRO A 49 5.51 -8.52 -3.43
C PRO A 49 4.89 -9.81 -2.89
N SER A 50 5.71 -10.81 -2.56
CA SER A 50 5.27 -12.09 -1.99
C SER A 50 4.57 -11.96 -0.65
N LEU A 51 4.81 -10.87 0.11
CA LEU A 51 4.15 -10.62 1.40
C LEU A 51 2.66 -10.31 1.24
N LEU A 52 2.22 -9.94 0.03
CA LEU A 52 0.84 -9.56 -0.26
C LEU A 52 -0.04 -10.75 -0.69
N GLY A 53 0.54 -11.94 -0.86
CA GLY A 53 -0.21 -13.14 -1.26
C GLY A 53 -0.95 -12.98 -2.59
N LEU A 54 -0.36 -12.28 -3.57
CA LEU A 54 -1.00 -11.97 -4.84
C LEU A 54 -0.90 -13.15 -5.82
N GLU A 55 -2.06 -13.57 -6.34
CA GLU A 55 -2.18 -14.70 -7.27
C GLU A 55 -1.90 -14.28 -8.71
N GLU A 56 -2.42 -13.14 -9.15
CA GLU A 56 -2.26 -12.66 -10.53
C GLU A 56 -0.88 -12.04 -10.80
N LEU A 57 -0.35 -12.25 -12.01
CA LEU A 57 0.89 -11.62 -12.47
C LEU A 57 0.75 -10.08 -12.56
N SER A 58 -0.43 -9.61 -12.99
CA SER A 58 -0.77 -8.20 -13.12
C SER A 58 -0.63 -7.47 -11.76
N ASP A 59 -1.15 -8.11 -10.71
CA ASP A 59 -1.10 -7.64 -9.34
C ASP A 59 0.33 -7.61 -8.80
N ARG A 60 1.12 -8.66 -9.05
CA ARG A 60 2.55 -8.69 -8.66
C ARG A 60 3.35 -7.59 -9.32
N LYS A 61 3.03 -7.26 -10.58
CA LYS A 61 3.67 -6.15 -11.29
C LYS A 61 3.28 -4.81 -10.66
N ALA A 62 2.00 -4.56 -10.42
CA ALA A 62 1.53 -3.35 -9.74
C ALA A 62 2.14 -3.22 -8.34
N ALA A 63 2.18 -4.30 -7.56
CA ALA A 63 2.80 -4.34 -6.25
C ALA A 63 4.28 -4.04 -6.28
N SER A 64 4.99 -4.53 -7.30
CA SER A 64 6.42 -4.24 -7.47
C SER A 64 6.65 -2.74 -7.66
N TYR A 65 5.84 -2.06 -8.48
CA TYR A 65 5.93 -0.61 -8.64
C TYR A 65 5.63 0.14 -7.35
N VAL A 66 4.54 -0.20 -6.65
CA VAL A 66 4.17 0.44 -5.37
C VAL A 66 5.27 0.25 -4.33
N ILE A 67 5.83 -0.96 -4.23
CA ILE A 67 6.92 -1.26 -3.30
C ILE A 67 8.18 -0.45 -3.65
N GLU A 68 8.53 -0.29 -4.92
CA GLU A 68 9.66 0.53 -5.31
C GLU A 68 9.43 2.03 -5.01
N GLU A 69 8.20 2.54 -5.16
CA GLU A 69 7.85 3.90 -4.72
C GLU A 69 8.06 4.05 -3.20
N ILE A 70 7.58 3.11 -2.39
CA ILE A 70 7.76 3.13 -0.94
C ILE A 70 9.26 3.06 -0.59
N LYS A 71 10.02 2.18 -1.23
CA LYS A 71 11.47 2.04 -0.99
C LYS A 71 12.27 3.28 -1.34
N ARG A 72 11.83 4.09 -2.31
CA ARG A 72 12.48 5.38 -2.61
C ARG A 72 12.32 6.36 -1.46
N GLU A 73 11.25 6.23 -0.68
CA GLU A 73 10.93 7.12 0.42
C GLU A 73 11.61 6.68 1.73
N VAL A 74 11.55 5.39 2.07
CA VAL A 74 12.05 4.87 3.37
C VAL A 74 13.29 4.00 3.26
N GLY A 75 13.80 3.77 2.05
CA GLY A 75 14.90 2.85 1.79
C GLY A 75 14.47 1.39 1.60
N PRO A 76 15.42 0.50 1.26
CA PRO A 76 15.13 -0.92 0.98
C PRO A 76 14.76 -1.74 2.22
N VAL A 77 15.09 -1.23 3.42
CA VAL A 77 14.80 -1.82 4.73
C VAL A 77 14.42 -0.68 5.66
N ALA A 78 13.26 -0.76 6.28
CA ALA A 78 12.75 0.25 7.19
C ALA A 78 11.96 -0.40 8.35
N ASP A 79 11.66 0.37 9.38
CA ASP A 79 10.74 -0.08 10.42
C ASP A 79 9.29 -0.12 9.90
N SER A 80 8.45 -0.87 10.62
CA SER A 80 7.06 -1.07 10.22
C SER A 80 6.25 0.23 10.15
N GLU A 81 6.53 1.21 10.99
CA GLU A 81 5.75 2.46 11.01
C GLU A 81 6.11 3.34 9.83
N SER A 82 7.41 3.50 9.53
CA SER A 82 7.86 4.21 8.33
C SER A 82 7.26 3.61 7.05
N ILE A 83 7.19 2.28 6.96
CA ILE A 83 6.56 1.60 5.82
C ILE A 83 5.07 1.96 5.69
N LYS A 84 4.33 1.94 6.80
CA LYS A 84 2.88 2.25 6.79
C LYS A 84 2.65 3.71 6.41
N GLU A 85 3.46 4.63 6.92
CA GLU A 85 3.38 6.05 6.60
C GLU A 85 3.67 6.31 5.12
N ALA A 86 4.75 5.74 4.59
CA ALA A 86 5.08 5.88 3.17
C ALA A 86 4.02 5.23 2.26
N ALA A 87 3.45 4.09 2.65
CA ALA A 87 2.35 3.47 1.91
C ALA A 87 1.09 4.35 1.91
N ALA A 88 0.74 4.96 3.06
CA ALA A 88 -0.36 5.92 3.13
C ALA A 88 -0.08 7.17 2.28
N ALA A 89 1.15 7.66 2.27
CA ALA A 89 1.57 8.77 1.41
C ALA A 89 1.41 8.43 -0.09
N VAL A 90 1.74 7.21 -0.51
CA VAL A 90 1.45 6.73 -1.87
C VAL A 90 -0.05 6.79 -2.17
N VAL A 91 -0.91 6.32 -1.26
CA VAL A 91 -2.37 6.40 -1.43
C VAL A 91 -2.81 7.85 -1.66
N TYR A 92 -2.39 8.77 -0.81
CA TYR A 92 -2.74 10.19 -0.95
C TYR A 92 -2.26 10.80 -2.27
N ARG A 93 -1.02 10.50 -2.69
CA ARG A 93 -0.49 10.98 -3.99
C ARG A 93 -1.36 10.48 -5.15
N LYS A 94 -1.67 9.19 -5.17
CA LYS A 94 -2.47 8.59 -6.25
C LYS A 94 -3.92 9.08 -6.25
N LEU A 95 -4.53 9.33 -5.08
CA LEU A 95 -5.84 9.98 -5.02
C LEU A 95 -5.81 11.39 -5.59
N ARG A 96 -4.76 12.16 -5.25
CA ARG A 96 -4.59 13.53 -5.74
C ARG A 96 -4.40 13.61 -7.25
N GLU A 97 -3.71 12.65 -7.84
CA GLU A 97 -3.50 12.59 -9.30
C GLU A 97 -4.79 12.27 -10.09
N ARG A 98 -5.85 11.82 -9.40
CA ARG A 98 -7.12 11.37 -10.01
C ARG A 98 -8.27 12.37 -9.80
N ILE A 99 -8.04 13.46 -9.07
CA ILE A 99 -8.99 14.57 -8.83
C ILE A 99 -8.54 15.77 -9.66
#